data_AF-A0A8T9B735-F1
#
_entry.id   AF-A0A8T9B735-F1
#
_cell.length_a   1.000
_cell.length_b   1.000
_cell.length_c   1.000
_cell.angle_alpha   90.00
_cell.angle_beta   90.00
_cell.angle_gamma   90.00
#
_symmetry.space_group_name_H-M   'P 1'
#
loop_
_entity.id
_entity.type
_entity.pdbx_description
1 polymer ?
#
loop_
_entity_poly.entity_id
_entity_poly.type
_entity_poly.pdbx_seq_one_letter_code
_entity_poly.pdbx_strand_id
1 'polypeptide(L)'
;MADTVTSFNRLNQPEHAPSGLVRNHWYFAIRHVPLHPAGDMVQIINPESHFQVCTEPKQILSLPTIAAQADVIVPLLLETFIKGVNRGPDGVSDPQVPSFAPFSWGTRSPDLARAVEIKLRALGVRADLCTVQPGTKEQDEAADESWSRMMDVFINNLETAHPNQASQGRAICGGCKKDSSWFSAGLMKCSGCSTQSYCSRDCQKKDWKQHKKACGKCGTSDGQQSSSTTGQALDPFDYYHKVAHTVPEAKALADSINLPLPPRGGGLSKPIRGLVITGKDTPQNLQLLLGPNWRSESSTWGDERIEILLDAPVGSPSYAFHNRNDDGALVSSPRPASVEETARIQTVREMQRAIRTRVGTSRQPTSQDMMDILMTFGENGSAMLPVYQLAVNTMDRGVLVR
;
A
#
# COMPACT_ATOMS: atom_id res chain seq x y z
N MET A 1 -19.10 7.07 -0.73
CA MET A 1 -18.57 8.17 -1.57
C MET A 1 -18.66 9.54 -0.88
N ALA A 2 -19.81 9.93 -0.33
CA ALA A 2 -19.96 11.22 0.37
C ALA A 2 -18.96 11.41 1.52
N ASP A 3 -18.75 10.36 2.35
CA ASP A 3 -17.77 10.39 3.44
C ASP A 3 -16.34 10.54 2.94
N THR A 4 -15.97 9.81 1.88
CA THR A 4 -14.66 9.91 1.23
C THR A 4 -14.37 11.32 0.72
N VAL A 5 -15.34 11.97 0.04
CA VAL A 5 -15.19 13.35 -0.45
C VAL A 5 -15.06 14.32 0.71
N THR A 6 -15.85 14.13 1.77
CA THR A 6 -15.78 14.95 2.98
C THR A 6 -14.41 14.84 3.64
N SER A 7 -13.86 13.63 3.76
CA SER A 7 -12.52 13.39 4.29
C SER A 7 -11.44 13.99 3.42
N PHE A 8 -11.53 13.83 2.10
CA PHE A 8 -10.56 14.38 1.15
C PHE A 8 -10.53 15.92 1.16
N ASN A 9 -11.70 16.58 1.19
CA ASN A 9 -11.79 18.03 1.22
C ASN A 9 -11.15 18.65 2.49
N ARG A 10 -11.08 17.88 3.59
CA ARG A 10 -10.46 18.29 4.86
C ARG A 10 -8.93 18.16 4.86
N LEU A 11 -8.34 17.51 3.86
CA LEU A 11 -6.88 17.32 3.83
C LEU A 11 -6.17 18.66 3.57
N ASN A 12 -5.08 18.90 4.30
CA ASN A 12 -4.22 20.06 4.06
C ASN A 12 -3.54 19.97 2.69
N GLN A 13 -3.17 21.10 2.12
CA GLN A 13 -2.56 21.19 0.78
C GLN A 13 -1.24 21.97 0.83
N PRO A 14 -0.17 21.37 1.40
CA PRO A 14 1.13 22.01 1.41
C PRO A 14 1.66 22.12 -0.02
N GLU A 15 2.39 23.20 -0.33
CA GLU A 15 2.99 23.40 -1.65
C GLU A 15 4.11 22.39 -1.96
N HIS A 16 4.76 21.87 -0.93
CA HIS A 16 5.87 20.93 -1.02
C HIS A 16 5.56 19.61 -0.32
N ALA A 17 6.24 18.54 -0.74
CA ALA A 17 6.17 17.24 -0.07
C ALA A 17 6.67 17.34 1.39
N PRO A 18 6.45 16.32 2.25
CA PRO A 18 6.86 16.38 3.66
C PRO A 18 8.35 16.71 3.88
N SER A 19 9.25 16.24 3.02
CA SER A 19 10.66 16.65 3.08
C SER A 19 10.88 18.12 2.74
N GLY A 20 9.95 18.80 2.08
CA GLY A 20 10.12 20.15 1.56
C GLY A 20 11.24 20.29 0.50
N LEU A 21 11.74 19.17 -0.03
CA LEU A 21 12.81 19.11 -1.04
C LEU A 21 12.24 19.03 -2.48
N VAL A 22 11.01 18.54 -2.62
CA VAL A 22 10.31 18.42 -3.90
C VAL A 22 8.92 19.01 -3.79
N ARG A 23 8.35 19.46 -4.92
CA ARG A 23 6.99 20.01 -4.96
C ARG A 23 5.96 18.94 -4.63
N ASN A 24 4.85 19.32 -4.00
CA ASN A 24 3.67 18.46 -3.79
C ASN A 24 2.84 18.36 -5.09
N HIS A 25 3.52 18.08 -6.20
CA HIS A 25 2.91 17.84 -7.50
C HIS A 25 2.88 16.34 -7.77
N TRP A 26 1.72 15.85 -8.20
CA TRP A 26 1.51 14.43 -8.45
C TRP A 26 1.02 14.18 -9.87
N TYR A 27 1.53 13.14 -10.47
CA TYR A 27 1.10 12.70 -11.79
C TYR A 27 0.49 11.31 -11.67
N PHE A 28 -0.64 11.07 -12.34
CA PHE A 28 -1.26 9.76 -12.36
C PHE A 28 -1.47 9.21 -13.76
N ALA A 29 -1.29 7.90 -13.88
CA ALA A 29 -1.50 7.16 -15.12
C ALA A 29 -2.20 5.83 -14.84
N ILE A 30 -3.05 5.42 -15.78
CA ILE A 30 -3.72 4.12 -15.74
C ILE A 30 -2.86 3.14 -16.49
N ARG A 31 -2.63 2.00 -15.87
CA ARG A 31 -1.66 1.06 -16.35
C ARG A 31 -2.20 -0.35 -16.30
N HIS A 32 -2.11 -1.03 -17.42
CA HIS A 32 -2.52 -2.41 -17.52
C HIS A 32 -1.49 -3.32 -16.86
N VAL A 33 -1.96 -4.27 -16.07
CA VAL A 33 -1.17 -5.28 -15.36
C VAL A 33 -1.81 -6.65 -15.59
N PRO A 34 -1.29 -7.48 -16.51
CA PRO A 34 -1.90 -8.78 -16.83
C PRO A 34 -1.70 -9.89 -15.76
N LEU A 35 -1.78 -9.56 -14.47
CA LEU A 35 -1.77 -10.53 -13.36
C LEU A 35 -2.93 -11.53 -13.52
N HIS A 36 -3.00 -12.57 -12.69
CA HIS A 36 -4.20 -13.43 -12.68
C HIS A 36 -5.03 -13.16 -11.42
N PRO A 37 -6.21 -12.52 -11.53
CA PRO A 37 -6.84 -12.01 -12.77
C PRO A 37 -6.21 -10.70 -13.26
N ALA A 38 -6.28 -10.47 -14.59
CA ALA A 38 -5.69 -9.29 -15.22
C ALA A 38 -6.47 -8.06 -14.81
N GLY A 39 -5.80 -6.92 -14.65
CA GLY A 39 -6.45 -5.68 -14.26
C GLY A 39 -5.62 -4.45 -14.59
N ASP A 40 -6.12 -3.32 -14.17
CA ASP A 40 -5.55 -1.99 -14.38
C ASP A 40 -5.29 -1.36 -13.02
N MET A 41 -4.11 -0.79 -12.84
CA MET A 41 -3.71 -0.07 -11.63
C MET A 41 -3.62 1.42 -11.96
N VAL A 42 -3.91 2.25 -10.96
CA VAL A 42 -3.59 3.68 -11.03
C VAL A 42 -2.22 3.87 -10.40
N GLN A 43 -1.23 4.23 -11.23
CA GLN A 43 0.08 4.66 -10.79
C GLN A 43 -0.03 6.12 -10.35
N ILE A 44 0.46 6.44 -9.16
CA ILE A 44 0.49 7.80 -8.61
C ILE A 44 1.95 8.09 -8.24
N ILE A 45 2.55 9.08 -8.89
CA ILE A 45 3.98 9.35 -8.80
C ILE A 45 4.25 10.84 -8.54
N ASN A 46 5.25 11.13 -7.72
CA ASN A 46 5.88 12.44 -7.69
C ASN A 46 6.99 12.48 -8.76
N PRO A 47 6.83 13.24 -9.85
CA PRO A 47 7.78 13.21 -10.97
C PRO A 47 9.19 13.68 -10.62
N GLU A 48 9.37 14.50 -9.57
CA GLU A 48 10.67 15.03 -9.17
C GLU A 48 11.48 14.04 -8.34
N SER A 49 10.84 13.34 -7.40
CA SER A 49 11.52 12.34 -6.56
C SER A 49 11.48 10.92 -7.14
N HIS A 50 10.66 10.68 -8.16
CA HIS A 50 10.25 9.35 -8.65
C HIS A 50 9.60 8.46 -7.57
N PHE A 51 9.24 9.02 -6.42
CA PHE A 51 8.50 8.30 -5.40
C PHE A 51 7.11 7.95 -5.95
N GLN A 52 6.75 6.67 -5.92
CA GLN A 52 5.51 6.19 -6.51
C GLN A 52 4.77 5.21 -5.61
N VAL A 53 3.45 5.21 -5.77
CA VAL A 53 2.50 4.28 -5.18
C VAL A 53 1.61 3.75 -6.30
N CYS A 54 1.16 2.50 -6.17
CA CYS A 54 0.18 1.95 -7.09
C CYS A 54 -1.02 1.40 -6.31
N THR A 55 -2.21 1.62 -6.88
CA THR A 55 -3.46 1.11 -6.30
C THR A 55 -3.59 -0.39 -6.53
N GLU A 56 -4.48 -1.03 -5.79
CA GLU A 56 -4.92 -2.38 -6.15
C GLU A 56 -5.45 -2.47 -7.60
N PRO A 57 -5.31 -3.63 -8.28
CA PRO A 57 -5.86 -3.82 -9.62
C PRO A 57 -7.39 -3.71 -9.68
N LYS A 58 -7.92 -3.01 -10.69
CA LYS A 58 -9.35 -2.85 -11.03
C LYS A 58 -9.59 -3.09 -12.53
N GLN A 59 -10.84 -3.08 -12.98
CA GLN A 59 -11.16 -3.07 -14.42
C GLN A 59 -11.47 -1.64 -14.83
N ILE A 60 -10.50 -0.93 -15.42
CA ILE A 60 -10.61 0.49 -15.76
C ILE A 60 -10.62 0.66 -17.27
N LEU A 61 -9.58 0.19 -17.97
CA LEU A 61 -9.40 0.38 -19.41
C LEU A 61 -10.46 -0.33 -20.25
N SER A 62 -11.09 -1.37 -19.71
CA SER A 62 -12.19 -2.11 -20.34
C SER A 62 -13.55 -1.40 -20.27
N LEU A 63 -13.66 -0.28 -19.54
CA LEU A 63 -14.91 0.46 -19.41
C LEU A 63 -15.25 1.24 -20.69
N PRO A 64 -16.55 1.35 -21.07
CA PRO A 64 -16.96 1.79 -22.40
C PRO A 64 -16.80 3.29 -22.65
N THR A 65 -16.61 4.10 -21.60
CA THR A 65 -16.48 5.56 -21.72
C THR A 65 -15.43 6.11 -20.75
N ILE A 66 -14.80 7.23 -21.11
CA ILE A 66 -13.86 7.95 -20.22
C ILE A 66 -14.58 8.40 -18.94
N ALA A 67 -15.88 8.74 -19.01
CA ALA A 67 -16.68 9.04 -17.84
C ALA A 67 -16.79 7.84 -16.89
N ALA A 68 -17.03 6.63 -17.42
CA ALA A 68 -17.05 5.41 -16.63
C ALA A 68 -15.65 5.08 -16.03
N GLN A 69 -14.57 5.37 -16.76
CA GLN A 69 -13.21 5.26 -16.21
C GLN A 69 -13.02 6.22 -15.03
N ALA A 70 -13.44 7.48 -15.17
CA ALA A 70 -13.38 8.47 -14.10
C ALA A 70 -14.21 8.06 -12.88
N ASP A 71 -15.33 7.37 -13.06
CA ASP A 71 -16.14 6.83 -11.95
C ASP A 71 -15.36 5.83 -11.08
N VAL A 72 -14.38 5.11 -11.64
CA VAL A 72 -13.51 4.17 -10.91
C VAL A 72 -12.23 4.84 -10.42
N ILE A 73 -11.61 5.69 -11.25
CA ILE A 73 -10.32 6.34 -10.95
C ILE A 73 -10.46 7.33 -9.79
N VAL A 74 -11.51 8.15 -9.77
CA VAL A 74 -11.67 9.20 -8.75
C VAL A 74 -11.68 8.61 -7.33
N PRO A 75 -12.52 7.61 -7.00
CA PRO A 75 -12.47 6.97 -5.68
C PRO A 75 -11.08 6.49 -5.29
N LEU A 76 -10.36 5.83 -6.22
CA LEU A 76 -9.01 5.33 -5.97
C LEU A 76 -8.02 6.45 -5.65
N LEU A 77 -8.04 7.54 -6.43
CA LEU A 77 -7.19 8.71 -6.16
C LEU A 77 -7.49 9.31 -4.79
N LEU A 78 -8.78 9.58 -4.49
CA LEU A 78 -9.17 10.16 -3.21
C LEU A 78 -8.73 9.25 -2.05
N GLU A 79 -8.99 7.95 -2.16
CA GLU A 79 -8.60 6.97 -1.14
C GLU A 79 -7.09 6.88 -0.96
N THR A 80 -6.28 6.92 -2.01
CA THR A 80 -4.82 6.90 -1.89
C THR A 80 -4.31 8.09 -1.08
N PHE A 81 -4.82 9.29 -1.34
CA PHE A 81 -4.39 10.48 -0.58
C PHE A 81 -5.00 10.54 0.83
N ILE A 82 -6.23 10.06 1.04
CA ILE A 82 -6.86 9.93 2.38
C ILE A 82 -6.11 8.91 3.23
N LYS A 83 -5.71 7.78 2.64
CA LYS A 83 -4.89 6.78 3.32
C LYS A 83 -3.50 7.35 3.54
N GLY A 84 -2.93 8.02 2.56
CA GLY A 84 -1.61 8.64 2.61
C GLY A 84 -0.67 7.93 1.64
N VAL A 85 0.02 8.71 0.82
CA VAL A 85 0.94 8.24 -0.22
C VAL A 85 2.23 7.61 0.31
N ASN A 86 2.52 7.71 1.61
CA ASN A 86 3.79 7.22 2.18
C ASN A 86 3.69 5.84 2.84
N ARG A 87 2.69 5.05 2.48
CA ARG A 87 2.40 3.80 3.18
C ARG A 87 2.90 2.58 2.46
N GLY A 88 3.19 1.57 3.27
CA GLY A 88 3.44 0.23 2.84
C GLY A 88 2.22 -0.46 2.22
N PRO A 89 2.41 -1.70 1.79
CA PRO A 89 1.53 -2.43 0.86
C PRO A 89 0.23 -2.99 1.48
N ASP A 90 0.04 -2.83 2.79
CA ASP A 90 -1.15 -3.27 3.53
C ASP A 90 -2.28 -2.22 3.56
N GLY A 91 -2.01 -0.97 3.14
CA GLY A 91 -3.05 -0.03 2.68
C GLY A 91 -4.01 0.50 3.75
N VAL A 92 -3.66 0.39 5.03
CA VAL A 92 -4.50 0.86 6.15
C VAL A 92 -4.19 2.31 6.51
N SER A 93 -5.22 3.13 6.74
CA SER A 93 -5.13 4.56 7.06
C SER A 93 -4.91 4.84 8.56
N ASP A 94 -3.80 5.49 8.88
CA ASP A 94 -3.41 6.21 10.12
C ASP A 94 -4.06 7.59 10.04
N PRO A 95 -5.00 7.93 10.94
CA PRO A 95 -5.68 9.21 10.84
C PRO A 95 -4.74 10.39 11.12
N GLN A 96 -3.50 10.14 11.55
CA GLN A 96 -2.58 11.13 12.08
C GLN A 96 -1.40 11.52 11.25
N VAL A 97 -1.02 10.70 10.28
CA VAL A 97 -0.32 11.23 9.13
C VAL A 97 -1.38 12.05 8.41
N PRO A 98 -1.38 13.42 8.41
CA PRO A 98 -2.28 14.15 7.57
C PRO A 98 -1.75 13.88 6.17
N SER A 99 -2.25 12.79 5.61
CA SER A 99 -2.91 12.78 4.33
C SER A 99 -3.07 14.21 3.88
N PHE A 100 -2.24 14.56 2.93
CA PHE A 100 -2.29 15.84 2.30
C PHE A 100 -2.95 15.63 0.96
N ALA A 101 -3.77 16.59 0.58
CA ALA A 101 -4.17 16.68 -0.80
C ALA A 101 -2.94 17.06 -1.65
N PRO A 102 -2.88 16.61 -2.90
CA PRO A 102 -1.89 17.10 -3.84
C PRO A 102 -2.06 18.61 -4.00
N PHE A 103 -0.95 19.34 -4.09
CA PHE A 103 -1.01 20.77 -4.40
C PHE A 103 -1.48 20.99 -5.83
N SER A 104 -0.99 20.15 -6.74
CA SER A 104 -1.48 20.05 -8.10
C SER A 104 -1.33 18.63 -8.59
N TRP A 105 -2.14 18.26 -9.59
CA TRP A 105 -1.99 16.98 -10.26
C TRP A 105 -2.33 17.03 -11.73
N GLY A 106 -1.81 16.05 -12.46
CA GLY A 106 -2.04 15.91 -13.89
C GLY A 106 -2.06 14.47 -14.36
N THR A 107 -2.49 14.30 -15.61
CA THR A 107 -2.47 13.04 -16.32
C THR A 107 -2.25 13.27 -17.81
N ARG A 108 -1.77 12.25 -18.52
CA ARG A 108 -1.43 12.33 -19.95
C ARG A 108 -2.59 12.83 -20.81
N SER A 109 -3.76 12.21 -20.62
CA SER A 109 -4.90 12.41 -21.51
C SER A 109 -5.69 13.66 -21.12
N PRO A 110 -5.77 14.68 -21.99
CA PRO A 110 -6.56 15.89 -21.70
C PRO A 110 -8.05 15.60 -21.53
N ASP A 111 -8.58 14.60 -22.23
CA ASP A 111 -9.99 14.20 -22.11
C ASP A 111 -10.25 13.46 -20.80
N LEU A 112 -9.31 12.62 -20.36
CA LEU A 112 -9.39 11.99 -19.05
C LEU A 112 -9.27 13.03 -17.94
N ALA A 113 -8.33 13.99 -18.06
CA ALA A 113 -8.19 15.09 -17.12
C ALA A 113 -9.52 15.85 -16.97
N ARG A 114 -10.18 16.17 -18.09
CA ARG A 114 -11.50 16.83 -18.11
C ARG A 114 -12.59 15.97 -17.47
N ALA A 115 -12.62 14.66 -17.75
CA ALA A 115 -13.62 13.75 -17.19
C ALA A 115 -13.46 13.58 -15.67
N VAL A 116 -12.21 13.44 -15.20
CA VAL A 116 -11.87 13.40 -13.77
C VAL A 116 -12.26 14.71 -13.10
N GLU A 117 -11.94 15.86 -13.71
CA GLU A 117 -12.35 17.18 -13.21
C GLU A 117 -13.88 17.30 -13.08
N ILE A 118 -14.64 16.96 -14.13
CA ILE A 118 -16.12 16.97 -14.10
C ILE A 118 -16.63 16.08 -12.97
N LYS A 119 -16.05 14.88 -12.80
CA LYS A 119 -16.46 13.95 -11.76
C LYS A 119 -16.13 14.48 -10.36
N LEU A 120 -14.95 15.05 -10.14
CA LEU A 120 -14.55 15.68 -8.88
C LEU A 120 -15.53 16.81 -8.51
N ARG A 121 -15.87 17.68 -9.48
CA ARG A 121 -16.86 18.76 -9.29
C ARG A 121 -18.25 18.22 -8.95
N ALA A 122 -18.71 17.22 -9.69
CA ALA A 122 -20.02 16.59 -9.47
C ALA A 122 -20.12 15.91 -8.09
N LEU A 123 -19.00 15.40 -7.57
CA LEU A 123 -18.93 14.80 -6.23
C LEU A 123 -18.81 15.84 -5.10
N GLY A 124 -18.59 17.12 -5.42
CA GLY A 124 -18.42 18.19 -4.44
C GLY A 124 -17.01 18.29 -3.86
N VAL A 125 -15.98 17.85 -4.60
CA VAL A 125 -14.58 18.11 -4.24
C VAL A 125 -14.31 19.62 -4.36
N ARG A 126 -13.46 20.16 -3.48
CA ARG A 126 -13.12 21.59 -3.49
C ARG A 126 -12.52 22.04 -4.83
N ALA A 127 -12.87 23.27 -5.25
CA ALA A 127 -12.66 23.73 -6.62
C ALA A 127 -11.18 23.80 -7.04
N ASP A 128 -10.29 24.11 -6.09
CA ASP A 128 -8.85 24.15 -6.22
C ASP A 128 -8.21 22.77 -6.45
N LEU A 129 -8.86 21.68 -6.00
CA LEU A 129 -8.41 20.31 -6.27
C LEU A 129 -9.07 19.66 -7.49
N CYS A 130 -10.15 20.25 -8.00
CA CYS A 130 -10.84 19.69 -9.17
C CYS A 130 -10.01 19.82 -10.44
N THR A 131 -9.12 20.81 -10.52
CA THR A 131 -8.33 21.08 -11.72
C THR A 131 -7.30 19.98 -11.93
N VAL A 132 -7.43 19.23 -13.03
CA VAL A 132 -6.44 18.24 -13.46
C VAL A 132 -5.74 18.77 -14.70
N GLN A 133 -4.42 18.94 -14.60
CA GLN A 133 -3.62 19.50 -15.69
C GLN A 133 -3.30 18.43 -16.73
N PRO A 134 -3.26 18.78 -18.03
CA PRO A 134 -2.57 17.95 -19.01
C PRO A 134 -1.10 17.78 -18.61
N GLY A 135 -0.59 16.55 -18.69
CA GLY A 135 0.81 16.25 -18.41
C GLY A 135 1.79 16.96 -19.35
N THR A 136 2.97 17.28 -18.85
CA THR A 136 4.12 17.65 -19.70
C THR A 136 4.86 16.40 -20.18
N LYS A 137 5.70 16.55 -21.22
CA LYS A 137 6.53 15.45 -21.75
C LYS A 137 7.43 14.85 -20.67
N GLU A 138 8.00 15.69 -19.82
CA GLU A 138 8.91 15.25 -18.75
C GLU A 138 8.17 14.45 -17.67
N GLN A 139 6.92 14.82 -17.36
CA GLN A 139 6.08 14.07 -16.42
C GLN A 139 5.62 12.75 -17.02
N ASP A 140 5.25 12.77 -18.30
CA ASP A 140 4.93 11.58 -19.08
C ASP A 140 6.11 10.61 -19.09
N GLU A 141 7.32 11.11 -19.36
CA GLU A 141 8.57 10.33 -19.34
C GLU A 141 8.91 9.85 -17.93
N ALA A 142 8.79 10.66 -16.89
CA ALA A 142 9.05 10.23 -15.52
C ALA A 142 8.08 9.13 -15.06
N ALA A 143 6.80 9.25 -15.42
CA ALA A 143 5.79 8.26 -15.09
C ALA A 143 5.95 6.98 -15.91
N ASP A 144 6.24 7.08 -17.20
CA ASP A 144 6.50 5.93 -18.06
C ASP A 144 7.81 5.27 -17.69
N GLU A 145 8.90 5.99 -17.43
CA GLU A 145 10.14 5.38 -16.96
C GLU A 145 9.94 4.68 -15.62
N SER A 146 9.28 5.30 -14.65
CA SER A 146 9.01 4.66 -13.36
C SER A 146 8.04 3.49 -13.46
N TRP A 147 7.15 3.50 -14.45
CA TRP A 147 6.23 2.38 -14.74
C TRP A 147 6.87 1.28 -15.56
N SER A 148 7.64 1.60 -16.58
CA SER A 148 8.44 0.68 -17.39
C SER A 148 9.53 0.03 -16.54
N ARG A 149 10.06 0.73 -15.54
CA ARG A 149 10.84 0.13 -14.44
C ARG A 149 10.01 -0.88 -13.63
N MET A 150 8.68 -0.72 -13.58
CA MET A 150 7.74 -1.57 -12.88
C MET A 150 7.18 -2.75 -13.71
N MET A 151 6.79 -2.57 -14.97
CA MET A 151 5.84 -3.45 -15.69
C MET A 151 6.23 -3.97 -17.09
N ASP A 152 7.26 -3.45 -17.76
CA ASP A 152 7.61 -3.84 -19.16
C ASP A 152 7.97 -5.33 -19.37
N VAL A 153 7.97 -6.14 -18.33
CA VAL A 153 8.19 -7.59 -18.40
C VAL A 153 7.06 -8.41 -17.83
N PHE A 154 6.10 -7.76 -17.22
CA PHE A 154 4.87 -8.43 -16.92
C PHE A 154 4.20 -8.94 -18.23
N ILE A 155 4.27 -8.16 -19.33
CA ILE A 155 3.61 -8.48 -20.61
C ILE A 155 4.44 -9.39 -21.52
N ASN A 156 5.76 -9.23 -21.60
CA ASN A 156 6.59 -9.89 -22.62
C ASN A 156 6.95 -11.37 -22.31
N ASN A 157 6.63 -11.90 -21.12
CA ASN A 157 6.93 -13.29 -20.72
C ASN A 157 5.71 -14.16 -20.43
N LEU A 158 4.48 -13.65 -20.60
CA LEU A 158 3.27 -14.48 -20.51
C LEU A 158 2.98 -15.26 -21.81
N GLU A 159 3.70 -15.00 -22.90
CA GLU A 159 3.50 -15.71 -24.18
C GLU A 159 4.48 -16.86 -24.44
N THR A 160 5.55 -17.03 -23.65
CA THR A 160 6.64 -17.98 -23.99
C THR A 160 6.89 -19.11 -22.99
N ALA A 161 6.18 -19.19 -21.86
CA ALA A 161 6.34 -20.27 -20.89
C ALA A 161 5.32 -21.43 -21.04
N HIS A 162 5.43 -22.09 -22.20
CA HIS A 162 5.20 -23.52 -22.47
C HIS A 162 3.83 -24.22 -22.39
N PRO A 163 3.61 -25.18 -23.33
CA PRO A 163 2.45 -26.07 -23.42
C PRO A 163 2.51 -27.23 -22.43
N ASN A 164 1.33 -27.79 -22.17
CA ASN A 164 1.06 -29.16 -21.72
C ASN A 164 1.31 -29.52 -20.24
N GLN A 165 0.20 -29.48 -19.48
CA GLN A 165 -0.27 -30.47 -18.49
C GLN A 165 0.72 -31.19 -17.56
N ALA A 166 0.54 -30.99 -16.24
CA ALA A 166 0.24 -32.08 -15.28
C ALA A 166 -0.25 -31.55 -13.90
N SER A 167 -1.53 -31.83 -13.63
CA SER A 167 -2.18 -32.10 -12.33
C SER A 167 -1.66 -31.50 -11.00
N GLN A 168 -2.42 -30.56 -10.44
CA GLN A 168 -2.71 -30.55 -8.99
C GLN A 168 -4.24 -30.48 -8.75
N GLY A 169 -4.70 -31.26 -7.77
CA GLY A 169 -6.07 -31.77 -7.65
C GLY A 169 -7.16 -30.71 -7.55
N ARG A 170 -8.02 -30.63 -8.56
CA ARG A 170 -9.27 -29.87 -8.50
C ARG A 170 -10.25 -30.57 -7.56
N ALA A 171 -10.87 -29.80 -6.66
CA ALA A 171 -11.98 -30.28 -5.86
C ALA A 171 -13.16 -30.68 -6.77
N ILE A 172 -13.77 -31.83 -6.48
CA ILE A 172 -14.88 -32.40 -7.27
C ILE A 172 -16.15 -32.36 -6.44
N CYS A 173 -17.27 -31.99 -7.08
CA CYS A 173 -18.58 -32.01 -6.45
C CYS A 173 -19.00 -33.42 -6.06
N GLY A 174 -19.32 -33.65 -4.78
CA GLY A 174 -19.79 -34.94 -4.28
C GLY A 174 -21.08 -35.45 -4.93
N GLY A 175 -21.97 -34.55 -5.36
CA GLY A 175 -23.28 -34.90 -5.93
C GLY A 175 -23.30 -35.09 -7.45
N CYS A 176 -22.66 -34.20 -8.22
CA CYS A 176 -22.67 -34.25 -9.69
C CYS A 176 -21.34 -34.67 -10.33
N LYS A 177 -20.29 -34.88 -9.51
CA LYS A 177 -18.96 -35.36 -9.90
C LYS A 177 -18.20 -34.48 -10.91
N LYS A 178 -18.64 -33.22 -11.12
CA LYS A 178 -17.92 -32.21 -11.89
C LYS A 178 -16.91 -31.47 -11.03
N ASP A 179 -15.78 -31.07 -11.60
CA ASP A 179 -14.73 -30.32 -10.91
C ASP A 179 -15.04 -28.82 -10.80
N SER A 180 -14.26 -28.13 -9.98
CA SER A 180 -14.46 -26.71 -9.68
C SER A 180 -14.43 -25.79 -10.91
N SER A 181 -13.80 -26.18 -12.03
CA SER A 181 -13.78 -25.33 -13.23
C SER A 181 -15.12 -25.26 -13.95
N TRP A 182 -16.06 -26.16 -13.64
CA TRP A 182 -17.40 -26.13 -14.23
C TRP A 182 -18.32 -25.08 -13.56
N PHE A 183 -17.91 -24.52 -12.42
CA PHE A 183 -18.76 -23.64 -11.62
C PHE A 183 -18.06 -22.30 -11.40
N SER A 184 -18.62 -21.22 -11.97
CA SER A 184 -18.13 -19.84 -11.76
C SER A 184 -18.17 -19.40 -10.30
N ALA A 185 -19.06 -19.98 -9.49
CA ALA A 185 -19.21 -19.71 -8.06
C ALA A 185 -18.37 -20.61 -7.15
N GLY A 186 -17.49 -21.47 -7.72
CA GLY A 186 -16.72 -22.46 -6.96
C GLY A 186 -17.58 -23.57 -6.33
N LEU A 187 -16.95 -24.42 -5.51
CA LEU A 187 -17.65 -25.49 -4.78
C LEU A 187 -17.73 -25.13 -3.29
N MET A 188 -18.92 -25.30 -2.71
CA MET A 188 -19.18 -25.11 -1.29
C MET A 188 -18.79 -26.34 -0.48
N LYS A 189 -18.05 -26.17 0.61
CA LYS A 189 -17.71 -27.27 1.52
C LYS A 189 -18.88 -27.62 2.44
N CYS A 190 -18.98 -28.88 2.83
CA CYS A 190 -19.97 -29.35 3.79
C CYS A 190 -19.75 -28.67 5.15
N SER A 191 -20.78 -28.01 5.70
CA SER A 191 -20.69 -27.29 6.97
C SER A 191 -20.39 -28.17 8.19
N GLY A 192 -20.58 -29.49 8.09
CA GLY A 192 -20.34 -30.42 9.21
C GLY A 192 -18.93 -31.01 9.27
N CYS A 193 -18.22 -31.12 8.13
CA CYS A 193 -16.88 -31.73 8.10
C CYS A 193 -15.84 -30.92 7.32
N SER A 194 -16.28 -29.92 6.55
CA SER A 194 -15.44 -29.09 5.67
C SER A 194 -14.57 -29.84 4.65
N THR A 195 -14.73 -31.17 4.52
CA THR A 195 -13.90 -32.01 3.65
C THR A 195 -14.53 -32.23 2.27
N GLN A 196 -15.83 -32.47 2.22
CA GLN A 196 -16.55 -32.74 0.96
C GLN A 196 -17.10 -31.44 0.37
N SER A 197 -17.01 -31.30 -0.96
CA SER A 197 -17.42 -30.08 -1.67
C SER A 197 -18.61 -30.31 -2.61
N TYR A 198 -19.48 -29.32 -2.78
CA TYR A 198 -20.73 -29.38 -3.53
C TYR A 198 -20.99 -28.10 -4.32
N CYS A 199 -21.50 -28.21 -5.53
CA CYS A 199 -21.90 -27.02 -6.32
C CYS A 199 -23.24 -26.43 -5.89
N SER A 200 -24.05 -27.18 -5.13
CA SER A 200 -25.35 -26.73 -4.63
C SER A 200 -25.81 -27.54 -3.42
N ARG A 201 -26.77 -26.99 -2.67
CA ARG A 201 -27.46 -27.71 -1.58
C ARG A 201 -28.17 -28.97 -2.07
N ASP A 202 -28.63 -29.00 -3.32
CA ASP A 202 -29.27 -30.18 -3.90
C ASP A 202 -28.26 -31.30 -4.16
N CYS A 203 -27.05 -30.95 -4.60
CA CYS A 203 -25.96 -31.92 -4.71
C CYS A 203 -25.52 -32.47 -3.34
N GLN A 204 -25.52 -31.63 -2.30
CA GLN A 204 -25.27 -32.07 -0.92
C GLN A 204 -26.36 -33.04 -0.43
N LYS A 205 -27.65 -32.70 -0.63
CA LYS A 205 -28.78 -33.59 -0.27
C LYS A 205 -28.74 -34.91 -1.02
N LYS A 206 -28.36 -34.90 -2.30
CA LYS A 206 -28.22 -36.11 -3.13
C LYS A 206 -27.12 -37.03 -2.61
N ASP A 207 -25.98 -36.48 -2.20
CA ASP A 207 -24.85 -37.23 -1.65
C ASP A 207 -25.05 -37.61 -0.16
N TRP A 208 -26.01 -36.98 0.54
CA TRP A 208 -26.17 -37.09 1.99
C TRP A 208 -26.28 -38.54 2.52
N LYS A 209 -26.98 -39.42 1.82
CA LYS A 209 -27.13 -40.83 2.23
C LYS A 209 -25.77 -41.55 2.34
N GLN A 210 -24.81 -41.18 1.49
CA GLN A 210 -23.46 -41.74 1.49
C GLN A 210 -22.53 -40.92 2.39
N HIS A 211 -22.55 -39.60 2.25
CA HIS A 211 -21.67 -38.68 2.97
C HIS A 211 -21.90 -38.67 4.50
N LYS A 212 -23.14 -38.82 4.96
CA LYS A 212 -23.48 -38.77 6.41
C LYS A 212 -22.67 -39.78 7.24
N LYS A 213 -22.28 -40.91 6.67
CA LYS A 213 -21.47 -41.94 7.36
C LYS A 213 -20.04 -41.47 7.69
N ALA A 214 -19.55 -40.46 6.97
CA ALA A 214 -18.19 -39.91 7.11
C ALA A 214 -18.17 -38.43 7.55
N CYS A 215 -19.34 -37.79 7.71
CA CYS A 215 -19.46 -36.38 8.08
C CYS A 215 -19.34 -36.19 9.61
N GLY A 216 -18.17 -35.75 10.10
CA GLY A 216 -18.02 -35.27 11.49
C GLY A 216 -16.79 -35.73 12.29
N LYS A 217 -15.56 -35.59 11.77
CA LYS A 217 -14.33 -35.72 12.60
C LYS A 217 -13.48 -34.44 12.46
N CYS A 218 -13.23 -33.78 13.62
CA CYS A 218 -12.53 -32.50 13.85
C CYS A 218 -13.24 -31.24 13.33
N GLY A 219 -13.47 -30.14 14.05
CA GLY A 219 -13.19 -29.71 15.42
C GLY A 219 -13.57 -28.21 15.54
N THR A 220 -14.35 -27.88 16.56
CA THR A 220 -14.73 -26.57 17.18
C THR A 220 -13.71 -25.42 16.99
N SER A 221 -14.06 -24.11 16.89
CA SER A 221 -15.05 -23.34 17.68
C SER A 221 -15.37 -21.96 17.03
N ASP A 222 -16.64 -21.54 17.18
CA ASP A 222 -17.22 -20.20 17.01
C ASP A 222 -16.58 -19.15 17.96
N GLY A 223 -16.61 -17.82 17.80
CA GLY A 223 -17.50 -16.93 17.06
C GLY A 223 -18.54 -16.28 17.99
N GLN A 224 -18.25 -15.12 18.62
CA GLN A 224 -19.32 -14.24 19.13
C GLN A 224 -18.92 -12.78 19.41
N GLN A 225 -19.70 -11.86 18.82
CA GLN A 225 -19.78 -10.42 19.07
C GLN A 225 -20.72 -10.11 20.24
N SER A 226 -20.49 -9.00 20.96
CA SER A 226 -21.52 -8.20 21.64
C SER A 226 -21.01 -6.78 21.91
N SER A 227 -21.89 -5.79 21.71
CA SER A 227 -21.65 -4.34 21.82
C SER A 227 -22.35 -3.75 23.04
N SER A 228 -21.66 -2.89 23.80
CA SER A 228 -22.25 -1.88 24.69
C SER A 228 -21.22 -0.80 25.07
N THR A 229 -21.64 0.47 25.00
CA THR A 229 -20.84 1.69 24.91
C THR A 229 -20.36 2.23 26.27
N THR A 230 -19.05 2.19 26.52
CA THR A 230 -18.29 3.08 27.43
C THR A 230 -16.83 3.10 26.97
N GLY A 231 -16.27 4.27 26.65
CA GLY A 231 -14.84 4.46 26.37
C GLY A 231 -14.33 3.87 25.06
N GLN A 232 -14.69 4.43 23.91
CA GLN A 232 -13.91 4.15 22.69
C GLN A 232 -12.51 4.72 22.88
N ALA A 233 -11.53 3.83 23.04
CA ALA A 233 -10.13 4.19 23.00
C ALA A 233 -9.86 4.91 21.66
N LEU A 234 -9.34 6.13 21.74
CA LEU A 234 -8.99 6.94 20.57
C LEU A 234 -8.03 6.16 19.66
N ASP A 235 -8.13 6.34 18.36
CA ASP A 235 -7.10 5.85 17.46
C ASP A 235 -5.79 6.63 17.70
N PRO A 236 -4.64 6.12 17.20
CA PRO A 236 -3.36 6.77 17.44
C PRO A 236 -3.37 8.28 17.13
N PHE A 237 -4.11 8.68 16.07
CA PHE A 237 -4.34 10.07 15.73
C PHE A 237 -4.92 10.92 16.79
N ASP A 238 -6.10 10.53 17.18
CA ASP A 238 -6.83 11.37 18.08
C ASP A 238 -6.09 11.41 19.42
N TYR A 239 -5.37 10.34 19.78
CA TYR A 239 -4.52 10.34 20.96
C TYR A 239 -3.33 11.30 20.87
N TYR A 240 -2.42 11.19 19.88
CA TYR A 240 -1.21 12.03 19.89
C TYR A 240 -1.52 13.54 19.71
N HIS A 241 -2.58 13.89 18.96
CA HIS A 241 -2.96 15.31 18.79
C HIS A 241 -3.78 15.85 19.96
N LYS A 242 -4.72 15.08 20.53
CA LYS A 242 -5.66 15.59 21.56
C LYS A 242 -5.24 15.25 22.98
N VAL A 243 -4.45 14.20 23.21
CA VAL A 243 -4.17 13.65 24.54
C VAL A 243 -2.69 13.68 24.91
N ALA A 244 -1.75 13.35 24.03
CA ALA A 244 -0.33 13.22 24.40
C ALA A 244 0.24 14.49 25.05
N HIS A 245 -0.15 15.68 24.58
CA HIS A 245 0.25 16.96 25.18
C HIS A 245 -0.37 17.25 26.56
N THR A 246 -1.20 16.37 27.10
CA THR A 246 -1.76 16.46 28.46
C THR A 246 -1.03 15.54 29.44
N VAL A 247 -0.26 14.56 28.94
CA VAL A 247 0.46 13.57 29.73
C VAL A 247 1.90 14.06 29.97
N PRO A 248 2.32 14.32 31.24
CA PRO A 248 3.66 14.83 31.55
C PRO A 248 4.80 13.97 30.99
N GLU A 249 4.67 12.66 31.08
CA GLU A 249 5.66 11.70 30.60
C GLU A 249 5.77 11.71 29.07
N ALA A 250 4.64 11.91 28.37
CA ALA A 250 4.64 12.02 26.91
C ALA A 250 5.27 13.35 26.45
N LYS A 251 5.09 14.45 27.19
CA LYS A 251 5.81 15.71 26.94
C LYS A 251 7.31 15.54 27.10
N ALA A 252 7.75 14.96 28.23
CA ALA A 252 9.17 14.71 28.47
C ALA A 252 9.78 13.81 27.39
N LEU A 253 9.03 12.79 26.95
CA LEU A 253 9.44 11.93 25.84
C LEU A 253 9.55 12.72 24.53
N ALA A 254 8.56 13.53 24.18
CA ALA A 254 8.56 14.35 22.96
C ALA A 254 9.70 15.38 22.94
N ASP A 255 9.93 16.08 24.05
CA ASP A 255 11.06 17.01 24.21
C ASP A 255 12.40 16.28 23.99
N SER A 256 12.51 15.05 24.50
CA SER A 256 13.71 14.23 24.35
C SER A 256 13.98 13.70 22.93
N ILE A 257 13.04 13.89 22.00
CA ILE A 257 13.15 13.60 20.57
C ILE A 257 12.88 14.84 19.71
N ASN A 258 13.05 16.05 20.26
CA ASN A 258 12.85 17.34 19.60
C ASN A 258 11.49 17.49 18.90
N LEU A 259 10.46 16.86 19.46
CA LEU A 259 9.13 16.82 18.90
C LEU A 259 8.23 17.81 19.64
N PRO A 260 7.73 18.87 18.99
CA PRO A 260 6.89 19.85 19.66
C PRO A 260 5.52 19.24 20.03
N LEU A 261 5.17 19.33 21.31
CA LEU A 261 3.83 19.01 21.84
C LEU A 261 3.18 20.24 22.49
N PRO A 262 1.93 20.62 22.16
CA PRO A 262 1.07 19.98 21.15
C PRO A 262 1.63 20.14 19.72
N PRO A 263 1.32 19.21 18.82
CA PRO A 263 1.79 19.26 17.44
C PRO A 263 1.25 20.52 16.74
N ARG A 264 2.07 21.16 15.88
CA ARG A 264 1.61 22.29 15.03
C ARG A 264 0.92 21.81 13.73
N GLY A 265 0.32 20.62 13.78
CA GLY A 265 -0.09 19.82 12.61
C GLY A 265 0.98 18.79 12.22
N GLY A 266 0.77 18.06 11.13
CA GLY A 266 1.72 17.07 10.63
C GLY A 266 1.49 15.65 11.16
N GLY A 267 2.30 14.73 10.65
CA GLY A 267 2.01 13.30 10.67
C GLY A 267 2.25 12.51 11.94
N LEU A 268 1.85 11.23 11.96
CA LEU A 268 2.52 10.23 12.79
C LEU A 268 3.87 9.81 12.26
N SER A 269 4.15 10.08 10.99
CA SER A 269 5.43 9.74 10.41
C SER A 269 6.58 10.44 11.14
N LYS A 270 6.49 11.75 11.39
CA LYS A 270 7.53 12.45 12.16
C LYS A 270 7.75 11.90 13.59
N PRO A 271 6.73 11.75 14.45
CA PRO A 271 6.92 11.21 15.80
C PRO A 271 7.28 9.73 15.84
N ILE A 272 6.71 8.88 14.98
CA ILE A 272 7.09 7.47 14.88
C ILE A 272 8.55 7.36 14.44
N ARG A 273 8.93 8.03 13.33
CA ARG A 273 10.31 8.03 12.85
C ARG A 273 11.26 8.60 13.90
N GLY A 274 10.90 9.68 14.59
CA GLY A 274 11.69 10.24 15.69
C GLY A 274 11.91 9.26 16.84
N LEU A 275 10.88 8.51 17.25
CA LEU A 275 11.00 7.44 18.25
C LEU A 275 11.90 6.31 17.77
N VAL A 276 11.76 5.87 16.52
CA VAL A 276 12.57 4.78 15.98
C VAL A 276 14.03 5.23 15.82
N ILE A 277 14.28 6.39 15.21
CA ILE A 277 15.62 6.96 14.99
C ILE A 277 16.37 7.08 16.32
N THR A 278 15.71 7.55 17.38
CA THR A 278 16.34 7.72 18.70
C THR A 278 16.37 6.44 19.55
N GLY A 279 15.83 5.32 19.03
CA GLY A 279 15.72 4.06 19.76
C GLY A 279 14.75 4.08 20.94
N LYS A 280 13.82 5.02 20.95
CA LYS A 280 12.82 5.21 22.00
C LYS A 280 11.46 4.63 21.65
N ASP A 281 11.32 3.89 20.56
CA ASP A 281 10.09 3.23 20.12
C ASP A 281 9.72 1.96 20.95
N THR A 282 9.84 2.02 22.27
CA THR A 282 9.38 0.94 23.15
C THR A 282 7.85 0.86 23.16
N PRO A 283 7.24 -0.31 23.45
CA PRO A 283 5.78 -0.41 23.61
C PRO A 283 5.19 0.63 24.56
N GLN A 284 5.90 0.93 25.65
CA GLN A 284 5.50 1.92 26.64
C GLN A 284 5.55 3.33 26.05
N ASN A 285 6.61 3.68 25.34
CA ASN A 285 6.77 5.00 24.73
C ASN A 285 5.81 5.21 23.55
N LEU A 286 5.59 4.18 22.73
CA LEU A 286 4.58 4.17 21.68
C LEU A 286 3.19 4.33 22.29
N GLN A 287 2.88 3.65 23.39
CA GLN A 287 1.62 3.86 24.10
C GLN A 287 1.51 5.25 24.75
N LEU A 288 2.61 5.81 25.27
CA LEU A 288 2.65 7.14 25.88
C LEU A 288 2.36 8.23 24.85
N LEU A 289 2.95 8.13 23.65
CA LEU A 289 2.75 9.11 22.60
C LEU A 289 1.49 8.84 21.77
N LEU A 290 1.23 7.58 21.40
CA LEU A 290 0.23 7.17 20.41
C LEU A 290 -1.00 6.50 21.03
N GLY A 291 -1.05 6.35 22.35
CA GLY A 291 -2.18 5.78 23.05
C GLY A 291 -2.27 4.24 23.00
N PRO A 292 -3.28 3.66 23.66
CA PRO A 292 -3.41 2.21 23.82
C PRO A 292 -3.62 1.45 22.49
N ASN A 293 -4.13 2.13 21.47
CA ASN A 293 -4.39 1.56 20.15
C ASN A 293 -3.22 1.72 19.16
N TRP A 294 -2.00 1.99 19.64
CA TRP A 294 -0.82 2.18 18.79
C TRP A 294 -0.47 0.96 17.91
N ARG A 295 -0.97 -0.24 18.23
CA ARG A 295 -0.85 -1.47 17.43
C ARG A 295 -2.05 -1.76 16.52
N SER A 296 -2.98 -0.83 16.41
CA SER A 296 -4.09 -0.94 15.47
C SER A 296 -3.57 -1.10 14.04
N GLU A 297 -4.39 -1.67 13.17
CA GLU A 297 -4.07 -1.84 11.74
C GLU A 297 -3.69 -0.51 11.07
N SER A 298 -4.17 0.62 11.60
CA SER A 298 -3.84 1.97 11.12
C SER A 298 -2.40 2.42 11.41
N SER A 299 -1.67 1.73 12.27
CA SER A 299 -0.31 2.13 12.69
C SER A 299 0.73 1.87 11.61
N THR A 300 1.54 2.88 11.28
CA THR A 300 2.65 2.75 10.32
C THR A 300 3.98 2.36 10.97
N TRP A 301 4.00 2.15 12.30
CA TRP A 301 5.25 1.94 13.05
C TRP A 301 6.09 0.80 12.48
N GLY A 302 5.47 -0.33 12.14
CA GLY A 302 6.20 -1.49 11.62
C GLY A 302 6.94 -1.19 10.32
N ASP A 303 6.30 -0.51 9.37
CA ASP A 303 6.89 -0.22 8.06
C ASP A 303 7.91 0.90 8.11
N GLU A 304 7.61 1.99 8.84
CA GLU A 304 8.58 3.07 9.04
C GLU A 304 9.81 2.58 9.79
N ARG A 305 9.63 1.65 10.74
CA ARG A 305 10.74 1.03 11.44
C ARG A 305 11.61 0.20 10.50
N ILE A 306 11.03 -0.61 9.62
CA ILE A 306 11.80 -1.34 8.60
C ILE A 306 12.54 -0.37 7.68
N GLU A 307 11.88 0.69 7.21
CA GLU A 307 12.50 1.68 6.32
C GLU A 307 13.69 2.42 6.97
N ILE A 308 13.57 2.82 8.24
CA ILE A 308 14.66 3.47 8.98
C ILE A 308 15.81 2.49 9.25
N LEU A 309 15.50 1.25 9.63
CA LEU A 309 16.51 0.22 9.84
C LEU A 309 17.20 -0.21 8.53
N LEU A 310 16.60 0.08 7.37
CA LEU A 310 17.22 -0.07 6.04
C LEU A 310 18.21 1.05 5.71
N ASP A 311 18.30 2.13 6.51
CA ASP A 311 19.30 3.20 6.38
C ASP A 311 19.48 3.66 4.92
N ALA A 312 18.40 4.23 4.37
CA ALA A 312 18.33 4.58 2.96
C ALA A 312 19.36 5.68 2.59
N PRO A 313 20.16 5.50 1.53
CA PRO A 313 21.23 6.45 1.18
C PRO A 313 20.67 7.75 0.57
N VAL A 314 21.50 8.81 0.56
CA VAL A 314 21.15 10.17 0.08
C VAL A 314 20.53 10.17 -1.33
N GLY A 315 21.03 9.33 -2.24
CA GLY A 315 20.53 9.24 -3.62
C GLY A 315 19.27 8.40 -3.79
N SER A 316 18.62 7.96 -2.71
CA SER A 316 17.39 7.16 -2.76
C SER A 316 16.12 8.03 -2.81
N PRO A 317 15.03 7.54 -3.45
CA PRO A 317 13.72 8.21 -3.40
C PRO A 317 13.20 8.43 -1.99
N SER A 318 13.36 7.43 -1.10
CA SER A 318 12.96 7.50 0.31
C SER A 318 13.69 8.64 1.04
N TYR A 319 15.01 8.76 0.88
CA TYR A 319 15.77 9.85 1.48
C TYR A 319 15.27 11.22 1.01
N ALA A 320 15.12 11.41 -0.31
CA ALA A 320 14.61 12.67 -0.87
C ALA A 320 13.20 13.03 -0.35
N PHE A 321 12.40 12.02 -0.02
CA PHE A 321 11.03 12.19 0.46
C PHE A 321 10.91 12.37 1.99
N HIS A 322 11.75 11.71 2.79
CA HIS A 322 11.61 11.64 4.24
C HIS A 322 12.66 12.43 5.04
N ASN A 323 13.84 12.74 4.48
CA ASN A 323 14.99 13.21 5.25
C ASN A 323 14.75 14.44 6.16
N ARG A 324 13.93 15.43 5.77
CA ARG A 324 13.61 16.56 6.69
C ARG A 324 12.69 16.18 7.85
N ASN A 325 11.91 15.11 7.74
CA ASN A 325 11.15 14.58 8.88
C ASN A 325 12.05 13.86 9.89
N ASP A 326 13.22 13.40 9.46
CA ASP A 326 14.16 12.61 10.26
C ASP A 326 15.11 13.48 11.12
N ASP A 327 14.97 14.80 11.03
CA ASP A 327 15.63 15.84 11.82
C ASP A 327 17.11 15.58 12.15
N GLY A 328 18.02 16.17 11.37
CA GLY A 328 19.47 15.99 11.51
C GLY A 328 20.09 16.43 12.85
N ALA A 329 19.28 16.96 13.79
CA ALA A 329 19.69 17.24 15.16
C ALA A 329 19.54 16.05 16.12
N LEU A 330 18.84 14.98 15.72
CA LEU A 330 18.66 13.78 16.55
C LEU A 330 19.87 12.86 16.42
N VAL A 331 20.35 12.37 17.57
CA VAL A 331 21.36 11.30 17.58
C VAL A 331 20.66 10.01 17.15
N SER A 332 21.00 9.54 15.96
CA SER A 332 20.52 8.26 15.45
C SER A 332 21.09 7.12 16.29
N SER A 333 20.21 6.39 16.97
CA SER A 333 20.49 5.19 17.73
C SER A 333 19.29 4.23 17.75
N PRO A 334 18.80 3.73 16.59
CA PRO A 334 17.65 2.84 16.56
C PRO A 334 17.84 1.59 17.39
N ARG A 335 16.76 1.11 18.04
CA ARG A 335 16.81 -0.18 18.75
C ARG A 335 17.12 -1.30 17.76
N PRO A 336 17.88 -2.33 18.16
CA PRO A 336 18.14 -3.50 17.32
C PRO A 336 16.85 -4.10 16.77
N ALA A 337 16.90 -4.56 15.52
CA ALA A 337 15.79 -5.25 14.88
C ALA A 337 15.40 -6.51 15.66
N SER A 338 14.10 -6.79 15.75
CA SER A 338 13.61 -8.09 16.21
C SER A 338 14.03 -9.20 15.24
N VAL A 339 13.80 -10.47 15.59
CA VAL A 339 14.08 -11.61 14.69
C VAL A 339 13.24 -11.49 13.40
N GLU A 340 11.97 -11.12 13.53
CA GLU A 340 11.03 -10.95 12.41
C GLU A 340 11.41 -9.73 11.54
N GLU A 341 11.79 -8.62 12.19
CA GLU A 341 12.26 -7.42 11.49
C GLU A 341 13.57 -7.70 10.75
N THR A 342 14.49 -8.43 11.38
CA THR A 342 15.75 -8.86 10.77
C THR A 342 15.48 -9.72 9.54
N ALA A 343 14.51 -10.64 9.60
CA ALA A 343 14.11 -11.43 8.44
C ALA A 343 13.56 -10.54 7.31
N ARG A 344 12.63 -9.62 7.61
CA ARG A 344 12.08 -8.67 6.62
C ARG A 344 13.17 -7.79 5.99
N ILE A 345 14.03 -7.19 6.81
CA ILE A 345 15.16 -6.37 6.36
C ILE A 345 16.07 -7.20 5.48
N GLN A 346 16.40 -8.43 5.88
CA GLN A 346 17.24 -9.32 5.11
C GLN A 346 16.62 -9.62 3.74
N THR A 347 15.32 -9.91 3.67
CA THR A 347 14.62 -10.10 2.39
C THR A 347 14.69 -8.84 1.52
N VAL A 348 14.51 -7.65 2.08
CA VAL A 348 14.66 -6.38 1.32
C VAL A 348 16.10 -6.18 0.86
N ARG A 349 17.11 -6.48 1.70
CA ARG A 349 18.53 -6.37 1.34
C ARG A 349 18.92 -7.38 0.27
N GLU A 350 18.38 -8.59 0.31
CA GLU A 350 18.53 -9.60 -0.73
C GLU A 350 17.89 -9.12 -2.03
N MET A 351 16.69 -8.53 -1.98
CA MET A 351 16.04 -7.90 -3.12
C MET A 351 16.91 -6.77 -3.71
N GLN A 352 17.41 -5.86 -2.87
CA GLN A 352 18.34 -4.79 -3.28
C GLN A 352 19.62 -5.34 -3.91
N ARG A 353 20.19 -6.43 -3.35
CA ARG A 353 21.37 -7.09 -3.90
C ARG A 353 21.07 -7.76 -5.22
N ALA A 354 19.95 -8.44 -5.35
CA ALA A 354 19.51 -9.05 -6.59
C ALA A 354 19.31 -7.98 -7.68
N ILE A 355 18.71 -6.83 -7.32
CA ILE A 355 18.63 -5.65 -8.19
C ILE A 355 20.03 -5.18 -8.60
N ARG A 356 20.94 -4.95 -7.65
CA ARG A 356 22.30 -4.46 -7.96
C ARG A 356 23.15 -5.44 -8.76
N THR A 357 23.16 -6.72 -8.42
CA THR A 357 23.94 -7.75 -9.14
C THR A 357 23.51 -7.83 -10.58
N ARG A 358 22.19 -7.77 -10.78
CA ARG A 358 21.63 -7.97 -12.09
C ARG A 358 21.75 -6.71 -12.95
N VAL A 359 21.51 -5.56 -12.35
CA VAL A 359 21.37 -4.28 -13.06
C VAL A 359 22.66 -3.46 -13.04
N GLY A 360 23.50 -3.60 -12.03
CA GLY A 360 24.64 -2.72 -11.80
C GLY A 360 24.23 -1.33 -11.30
N THR A 361 25.17 -0.39 -11.27
CA THR A 361 24.97 0.99 -10.77
C THR A 361 24.68 2.01 -11.88
N SER A 362 24.84 1.61 -13.14
CA SER A 362 24.94 2.55 -14.28
C SER A 362 23.79 2.42 -15.27
N ARG A 363 22.91 1.43 -15.11
CA ARG A 363 21.70 1.23 -15.92
C ARG A 363 20.48 1.05 -15.03
N GLN A 364 19.30 1.38 -15.54
CA GLN A 364 18.05 1.16 -14.82
C GLN A 364 17.66 -0.32 -14.92
N PRO A 365 17.02 -0.92 -13.88
CA PRO A 365 16.51 -2.27 -13.94
C PRO A 365 15.54 -2.39 -15.10
N THR A 366 15.80 -3.32 -16.01
CA THR A 366 14.78 -3.72 -16.96
C THR A 366 13.74 -4.54 -16.22
N SER A 367 12.55 -4.66 -16.79
CA SER A 367 11.55 -5.47 -16.13
C SER A 367 11.94 -6.98 -16.12
N GLN A 368 12.85 -7.46 -16.99
CA GLN A 368 13.38 -8.84 -16.97
C GLN A 368 14.23 -9.02 -15.74
N ASP A 369 14.95 -7.96 -15.40
CA ASP A 369 15.69 -7.91 -14.16
C ASP A 369 14.72 -8.02 -12.98
N MET A 370 13.64 -7.25 -12.94
CA MET A 370 12.64 -7.37 -11.87
C MET A 370 12.06 -8.78 -11.75
N MET A 371 11.55 -9.39 -12.82
CA MET A 371 10.90 -10.70 -12.70
C MET A 371 11.88 -11.81 -12.34
N ASP A 372 13.07 -11.83 -12.93
CA ASP A 372 14.05 -12.84 -12.55
C ASP A 372 14.50 -12.65 -11.10
N ILE A 373 14.55 -11.40 -10.63
CA ILE A 373 14.75 -11.11 -9.22
C ILE A 373 13.57 -11.63 -8.41
N LEU A 374 12.33 -11.23 -8.68
CA LEU A 374 11.14 -11.64 -7.92
C LEU A 374 10.95 -13.16 -7.89
N MET A 375 11.20 -13.84 -9.00
CA MET A 375 11.12 -15.31 -9.12
C MET A 375 12.20 -16.02 -8.31
N THR A 376 13.34 -15.37 -8.03
CA THR A 376 14.32 -15.92 -7.07
C THR A 376 13.79 -15.95 -5.62
N PHE A 377 12.69 -15.24 -5.32
CA PHE A 377 12.04 -15.21 -4.00
C PHE A 377 10.77 -16.07 -3.91
N GLY A 378 10.45 -16.89 -4.92
CA GLY A 378 9.40 -17.93 -4.88
C GLY A 378 8.33 -17.83 -5.98
N GLU A 379 7.42 -18.81 -6.00
CA GLU A 379 6.44 -19.00 -7.08
C GLU A 379 5.34 -17.91 -7.16
N ASN A 380 5.15 -17.12 -6.09
CA ASN A 380 4.17 -16.04 -6.05
C ASN A 380 4.83 -14.65 -6.07
N GLY A 381 5.49 -14.30 -7.17
CA GLY A 381 6.18 -13.01 -7.35
C GLY A 381 5.30 -11.77 -7.10
N SER A 382 3.97 -11.88 -7.25
CA SER A 382 3.03 -10.79 -6.97
C SER A 382 2.99 -10.39 -5.49
N ALA A 383 3.16 -11.36 -4.57
CA ALA A 383 3.23 -11.10 -3.14
C ALA A 383 4.52 -10.35 -2.74
N MET A 384 5.54 -10.39 -3.60
CA MET A 384 6.83 -9.75 -3.38
C MET A 384 6.93 -8.34 -3.99
N LEU A 385 5.93 -7.89 -4.76
CA LEU A 385 5.84 -6.51 -5.27
C LEU A 385 5.95 -5.46 -4.15
N PRO A 386 5.22 -5.57 -3.03
CA PRO A 386 5.50 -4.89 -1.77
C PRO A 386 6.98 -4.68 -1.43
N VAL A 387 7.72 -5.77 -1.38
CA VAL A 387 9.13 -5.82 -0.95
C VAL A 387 10.03 -5.21 -2.01
N TYR A 388 9.71 -5.44 -3.29
CA TYR A 388 10.41 -4.84 -4.42
C TYR A 388 10.26 -3.32 -4.43
N GLN A 389 9.05 -2.79 -4.24
CA GLN A 389 8.80 -1.36 -4.20
C GLN A 389 9.57 -0.70 -3.04
N LEU A 390 9.55 -1.32 -1.86
CA LEU A 390 10.35 -0.86 -0.72
C LEU A 390 11.85 -0.89 -1.04
N ALA A 391 12.34 -1.95 -1.68
CA ALA A 391 13.74 -2.08 -2.07
C ALA A 391 14.18 -0.97 -3.03
N VAL A 392 13.37 -0.65 -4.05
CA VAL A 392 13.66 0.41 -5.03
C VAL A 392 13.62 1.79 -4.39
N ASN A 393 12.65 2.05 -3.50
CA ASN A 393 12.54 3.33 -2.81
C ASN A 393 13.70 3.57 -1.83
N THR A 394 14.28 2.52 -1.25
CA THR A 394 15.32 2.61 -0.20
C THR A 394 16.74 2.31 -0.70
N MET A 395 16.93 2.12 -2.01
CA MET A 395 18.27 1.98 -2.59
C MET A 395 18.70 3.26 -3.30
N ASP A 396 20.00 3.47 -3.46
CA ASP A 396 20.51 4.59 -4.26
C ASP A 396 20.06 4.47 -5.72
N ARG A 397 19.42 5.53 -6.23
CA ARG A 397 18.93 5.67 -7.60
C ARG A 397 19.50 6.90 -8.31
N GLY A 398 20.43 7.61 -7.68
CA GLY A 398 20.95 8.88 -8.20
C GLY A 398 19.94 10.02 -8.18
N VAL A 399 18.97 10.01 -7.24
CA VAL A 399 18.04 11.13 -7.06
C VAL A 399 18.83 12.37 -6.66
N LEU A 400 18.76 13.43 -7.48
CA LEU A 400 19.40 14.70 -7.21
C LEU A 400 18.56 15.49 -6.20
N VAL A 401 19.02 15.52 -4.95
CA VAL A 401 18.44 16.38 -3.91
C VAL A 401 18.96 17.80 -4.12
N ARG A 402 18.07 18.75 -4.40
CA ARG A 402 18.41 20.17 -4.64
C ARG A 402 18.28 21.01 -3.38
#